data_AF-H3CLN8-F1
#
_entry.id   AF-H3CLN8-F1
#
_cell.length_a   1.000
_cell.length_b   1.000
_cell.length_c   1.000
_cell.angle_alpha   90.00
_cell.angle_beta   90.00
_cell.angle_gamma   90.00
#
_symmetry.space_group_name_H-M   'P 1'
#
loop_
_entity.id
_entity.type
_entity.pdbx_description
1 polymer ?
#
loop_
_entity_poly.entity_id
_entity_poly.type
_entity_poly.pdbx_seq_one_letter_code
_entity_poly.pdbx_strand_id
1 'polypeptide(L)'
;LLVPASILGVIVFLYGLAFFNTNPLIREVCESNITMCPRCDKTCKVWQLSDTCTYAKISHLFDNEGTVGFAMFMAIWATLFLELWKRHRAIHVTNWKVYDWCEEEEELILDLVNDLNCKPKQFRHSYLRSTVVLILVTLMLMLILGLAHVLVVFRVVAAPLLSEGNSNFIKDHANTVAVMLGAVLHYVTIQVMTRCLKRRQMCLFVSQEKTNSFAATERSFTVKMFTFQFFTLFSSLFYVAFFLGRINGHPGNYKRIAGWRLEECHPSGCLTDLFIQMSIIMLLKQTLNNIFEFTVPLLFSWCYRKTCRDENGCVEPCDICKLQDWLRNYHLANTDAFSLFNEFMEMVMQFSFTTIFVAAFPLAPLLALINNIFEIRLDAIKMVRLERRMVPRKTNDIGVWTQVLEAIGVLAVIANGLVIGFSSDFIPRLVYHYHFGPCATGSPNTHCMQGYINDTLSTALVLHSAVRKDFDLSQLRTENGLNVTQCSYRDYRNNEDYTLTTQFWIVLAVRFAFVILFEHVVVVCKSVVSWFVPNNPNRVKNKLLKDK
;
A
#
# COMPACT_ATOMS: atom_id res chain seq x y z
N LEU A 1 -13.81 -12.02 -9.06
CA LEU A 1 -12.44 -12.28 -9.56
C LEU A 1 -11.39 -12.45 -8.46
N LEU A 2 -11.59 -11.92 -7.24
CA LEU A 2 -10.67 -12.09 -6.11
C LEU A 2 -10.59 -13.52 -5.53
N VAL A 3 -11.62 -14.36 -5.71
CA VAL A 3 -11.68 -15.74 -5.19
C VAL A 3 -10.47 -16.60 -5.61
N PRO A 4 -10.15 -16.77 -6.91
CA PRO A 4 -8.99 -17.57 -7.32
C PRO A 4 -7.66 -17.01 -6.79
N ALA A 5 -7.51 -15.69 -6.75
CA ALA A 5 -6.33 -15.05 -6.17
C ALA A 5 -6.19 -15.32 -4.67
N SER A 6 -7.30 -15.33 -3.94
CA SER A 6 -7.33 -15.64 -2.51
C SER A 6 -6.98 -17.11 -2.25
N ILE A 7 -7.51 -18.03 -3.04
CA ILE A 7 -7.22 -19.46 -2.93
C ILE A 7 -5.73 -19.71 -3.17
N LEU A 8 -5.16 -19.17 -4.25
CA LEU A 8 -3.74 -19.34 -4.56
C LEU A 8 -2.85 -18.70 -3.49
N GLY A 9 -3.20 -17.51 -3.00
CA GLY A 9 -2.48 -16.84 -1.92
C GLY A 9 -2.46 -17.65 -0.63
N VAL A 10 -3.58 -18.29 -0.27
CA VAL A 10 -3.65 -19.21 0.88
C VAL A 10 -2.81 -20.47 0.66
N ILE A 11 -2.81 -21.05 -0.54
CA ILE A 11 -1.98 -22.22 -0.87
C ILE A 11 -0.49 -21.88 -0.68
N VAL A 12 -0.04 -20.74 -1.20
CA VAL A 12 1.35 -20.29 -1.07
C VAL A 12 1.73 -20.01 0.39
N PHE A 13 0.79 -19.45 1.17
CA PHE A 13 0.99 -19.23 2.60
C PHE A 13 1.07 -20.55 3.38
N LEU A 14 0.18 -21.51 3.11
CA LEU A 14 0.20 -22.84 3.72
C LEU A 14 1.45 -23.64 3.33
N TYR A 15 1.94 -23.47 2.10
CA TYR A 15 3.22 -24.01 1.67
C TYR A 15 4.37 -23.46 2.54
N GLY A 16 4.44 -22.15 2.75
CA GLY A 16 5.42 -21.56 3.68
C GLY A 16 5.30 -22.10 5.12
N LEU A 17 4.08 -22.34 5.60
CA LEU A 17 3.84 -22.95 6.92
C LEU A 17 4.21 -24.44 7.00
N ALA A 18 4.17 -25.19 5.90
CA ALA A 18 4.54 -26.61 5.92
C ALA A 18 6.07 -26.79 6.00
N PHE A 19 6.83 -25.90 5.36
CA PHE A 19 8.28 -26.06 5.17
C PHE A 19 9.16 -25.15 6.04
N PHE A 20 8.62 -24.39 6.99
CA PHE A 20 9.45 -23.51 7.82
C PHE A 20 10.34 -24.26 8.84
N ASN A 21 9.90 -25.42 9.36
CA ASN A 21 10.70 -26.18 10.34
C ASN A 21 11.85 -26.95 9.71
N THR A 22 11.78 -27.27 8.42
CA THR A 22 12.78 -28.06 7.71
C THR A 22 13.84 -27.19 7.02
N ASN A 23 13.70 -25.87 7.06
CA ASN A 23 14.58 -24.98 6.32
C ASN A 23 15.93 -24.79 7.04
N PRO A 24 17.07 -25.07 6.37
CA PRO A 24 18.40 -24.90 6.96
C PRO A 24 18.70 -23.46 7.40
N LEU A 25 18.16 -22.45 6.71
CA LEU A 25 18.39 -21.03 7.01
C LEU A 25 17.83 -20.64 8.39
N ILE A 26 16.63 -21.10 8.70
CA ILE A 26 15.99 -20.83 9.99
C ILE A 26 16.77 -21.52 11.10
N ARG A 27 17.20 -22.76 10.87
CA ARG A 27 17.99 -23.52 11.82
C ARG A 27 19.31 -22.82 12.14
N GLU A 28 20.02 -22.32 11.12
CA GLU A 28 21.26 -21.55 11.31
C GLU A 28 21.04 -20.30 12.17
N VAL A 29 19.99 -19.52 11.92
CA VAL A 29 19.68 -18.34 12.74
C VAL A 29 19.38 -18.75 14.19
N CYS A 30 18.52 -19.74 14.39
CA CYS A 30 18.05 -20.12 15.73
C CYS A 30 19.12 -20.85 16.57
N GLU A 31 20.08 -21.54 15.94
CA GLU A 31 21.18 -22.26 16.62
C GLU A 31 22.49 -21.44 16.69
N SER A 32 22.53 -20.23 16.10
CA SER A 32 23.74 -19.42 16.03
C SER A 32 24.10 -18.74 17.37
N ASN A 33 25.40 -18.75 17.70
CA ASN A 33 25.99 -17.99 18.81
C ASN A 33 26.68 -16.69 18.33
N ILE A 34 26.22 -16.12 17.21
CA ILE A 34 26.84 -14.94 16.59
C ILE A 34 26.37 -13.66 17.30
N THR A 35 27.32 -12.86 17.79
CA THR A 35 27.06 -11.55 18.40
C THR A 35 26.97 -10.46 17.35
N MET A 36 25.85 -9.74 17.35
CA MET A 36 25.55 -8.68 16.38
C MET A 36 25.86 -7.29 16.95
N CYS A 37 26.19 -6.35 16.07
CA CYS A 37 26.51 -4.97 16.48
C CYS A 37 25.27 -4.22 17.01
N PRO A 38 25.44 -3.26 17.94
CA PRO A 38 24.34 -2.44 18.45
C PRO A 38 23.67 -1.61 17.34
N ARG A 39 22.34 -1.57 17.38
CA ARG A 39 21.51 -0.87 16.38
C ARG A 39 21.33 0.64 16.65
N CYS A 40 21.73 1.12 17.84
CA CYS A 40 21.61 2.54 18.20
C CYS A 40 22.85 3.07 18.92
N ASP A 41 22.98 4.39 18.94
CA ASP A 41 24.20 5.10 19.33
C ASP A 41 24.48 5.11 20.85
N LYS A 42 23.47 4.91 21.72
CA LYS A 42 23.65 5.11 23.18
C LYS A 42 23.18 3.96 24.06
N THR A 43 21.91 3.56 23.94
CA THR A 43 21.25 2.68 24.92
C THR A 43 21.26 1.20 24.53
N CYS A 44 21.45 0.88 23.25
CA CYS A 44 21.37 -0.49 22.74
C CYS A 44 22.63 -1.26 23.09
N LYS A 45 22.48 -2.48 23.60
CA LYS A 45 23.60 -3.41 23.79
C LYS A 45 23.79 -4.27 22.54
N VAL A 46 24.91 -4.98 22.50
CA VAL A 46 25.10 -6.13 21.63
C VAL A 46 24.02 -7.19 21.90
N TRP A 47 23.56 -7.85 20.85
CA TRP A 47 22.46 -8.81 20.89
C TRP A 47 22.86 -10.09 20.14
N GLN A 48 22.23 -11.22 20.45
CA GLN A 48 22.52 -12.48 19.79
C GLN A 48 21.62 -12.68 18.58
N LEU A 49 22.17 -13.29 17.52
CA LEU A 49 21.38 -13.55 16.31
C LEU A 49 20.23 -14.54 16.57
N SER A 50 20.40 -15.49 17.51
CA SER A 50 19.37 -16.42 17.97
C SER A 50 18.09 -15.75 18.47
N ASP A 51 18.19 -14.55 19.06
CA ASP A 51 17.05 -13.79 19.58
C ASP A 51 16.05 -13.42 18.46
N THR A 52 16.52 -13.43 17.21
CA THR A 52 15.72 -13.10 16.02
C THR A 52 15.03 -14.29 15.38
N CYS A 53 15.10 -15.47 15.99
CA CYS A 53 14.55 -16.72 15.45
C CYS A 53 13.04 -16.64 15.10
N THR A 54 12.21 -15.99 15.93
CA THR A 54 10.78 -15.82 15.66
C THR A 54 10.52 -14.95 14.43
N TYR A 55 11.24 -13.84 14.32
CA TYR A 55 11.18 -12.95 13.15
C TYR A 55 11.71 -13.64 11.88
N ALA A 56 12.77 -14.45 11.98
CA ALA A 56 13.29 -15.21 10.85
C ALA A 56 12.26 -16.22 10.33
N LYS A 57 11.55 -16.92 11.23
CA LYS A 57 10.43 -17.80 10.86
C LYS A 57 9.31 -17.05 10.13
N ILE A 58 8.92 -15.87 10.63
CA ILE A 58 7.88 -15.04 10.00
C ILE A 58 8.37 -14.50 8.64
N SER A 59 9.62 -14.05 8.54
CA SER A 59 10.17 -13.55 7.28
C SER A 59 10.15 -14.63 6.19
N HIS A 60 10.62 -15.84 6.52
CA HIS A 60 10.66 -16.95 5.58
C HIS A 60 9.27 -17.46 5.17
N LEU A 61 8.25 -17.26 6.00
CA LEU A 61 6.87 -17.60 5.67
C LEU A 61 6.39 -16.84 4.41
N PHE A 62 6.82 -15.59 4.26
CA PHE A 62 6.43 -14.71 3.17
C PHE A 62 7.51 -14.57 2.09
N ASP A 63 8.78 -14.75 2.42
CA ASP A 63 9.88 -14.71 1.47
C ASP A 63 10.27 -16.12 1.00
N ASN A 64 9.33 -16.78 0.33
CA ASN A 64 9.48 -18.11 -0.23
C ASN A 64 9.42 -18.09 -1.77
N GLU A 65 9.92 -19.13 -2.43
CA GLU A 65 9.92 -19.20 -3.90
C GLU A 65 8.51 -19.13 -4.50
N GLY A 66 7.51 -19.63 -3.77
CA GLY A 66 6.10 -19.57 -4.13
C GLY A 66 5.55 -18.14 -4.19
N THR A 67 6.05 -17.19 -3.38
CA THR A 67 5.58 -15.80 -3.43
C THR A 67 6.06 -15.06 -4.66
N VAL A 68 7.21 -15.42 -5.22
CA VAL A 68 7.68 -14.94 -6.54
C VAL A 68 6.71 -15.40 -7.63
N GLY A 69 6.37 -16.69 -7.65
CA GLY A 69 5.37 -17.24 -8.58
C GLY A 69 3.99 -16.61 -8.40
N PHE A 70 3.58 -16.35 -7.16
CA PHE A 70 2.34 -15.67 -6.85
C PHE A 70 2.30 -14.23 -7.36
N ALA A 71 3.41 -13.48 -7.23
CA ALA A 71 3.51 -12.12 -7.73
C ALA A 71 3.35 -12.07 -9.26
N MET A 72 3.95 -13.03 -10.00
CA MET A 72 3.76 -13.16 -11.45
C MET A 72 2.29 -13.46 -11.79
N PHE A 73 1.67 -14.39 -11.07
CA PHE A 73 0.25 -14.68 -11.22
C PHE A 73 -0.61 -13.44 -10.98
N MET A 74 -0.32 -12.66 -9.93
CA MET A 74 -1.10 -11.48 -9.56
C MET A 74 -1.00 -10.36 -10.59
N ALA A 75 0.16 -10.21 -11.24
CA ALA A 75 0.31 -9.27 -12.35
C ALA A 75 -0.58 -9.67 -13.54
N ILE A 76 -0.59 -10.95 -13.91
CA ILE A 76 -1.47 -11.49 -14.96
C ILE A 76 -2.93 -11.32 -14.54
N TRP A 77 -3.27 -11.67 -13.29
CA TRP A 77 -4.61 -11.54 -12.74
C TRP A 77 -5.12 -10.10 -12.80
N ALA A 78 -4.29 -9.09 -12.49
CA ALA A 78 -4.69 -7.68 -12.56
C ALA A 78 -5.06 -7.27 -13.99
N THR A 79 -4.32 -7.75 -15.00
CA THR A 79 -4.62 -7.48 -16.41
C THR A 79 -5.89 -8.18 -16.86
N LEU A 80 -6.04 -9.47 -16.51
CA LEU A 80 -7.25 -10.25 -16.76
C LEU A 80 -8.47 -9.59 -16.12
N PHE A 81 -8.32 -9.08 -14.89
CA PHE A 81 -9.38 -8.39 -14.16
C PHE A 81 -9.89 -7.18 -14.94
N LEU A 82 -9.00 -6.33 -15.44
CA LEU A 82 -9.37 -5.13 -16.19
C LEU A 82 -10.01 -5.47 -17.54
N GLU A 83 -9.49 -6.45 -18.28
CA GLU A 83 -10.06 -6.84 -19.57
C GLU A 83 -11.43 -7.52 -19.41
N LEU A 84 -11.58 -8.39 -18.40
CA LEU A 84 -12.87 -8.99 -18.07
C LEU A 84 -13.87 -7.95 -17.57
N TRP A 85 -13.41 -6.92 -16.84
CA TRP A 85 -14.24 -5.80 -16.42
C TRP A 85 -14.77 -5.01 -17.62
N LYS A 86 -13.91 -4.63 -18.57
CA LYS A 86 -14.33 -3.95 -19.83
C LYS A 86 -15.39 -4.76 -20.56
N ARG A 87 -15.18 -6.07 -20.66
CA ARG A 87 -16.10 -7.00 -21.31
C ARG A 87 -17.44 -7.12 -20.56
N HIS A 88 -17.42 -7.18 -19.24
CA HIS A 88 -18.62 -7.24 -18.41
C HIS A 88 -19.43 -5.94 -18.50
N ARG A 89 -18.74 -4.79 -18.40
CA ARG A 89 -19.31 -3.46 -18.60
C ARG A 89 -20.04 -3.37 -19.94
N ALA A 90 -19.41 -3.79 -21.04
CA ALA A 90 -20.02 -3.72 -22.37
C ALA A 90 -21.38 -4.44 -22.45
N ILE A 91 -21.53 -5.58 -21.77
CA ILE A 91 -22.80 -6.32 -21.72
C ILE A 91 -23.89 -5.52 -21.00
N HIS A 92 -23.57 -4.94 -19.84
CA HIS A 92 -24.51 -4.18 -19.02
C HIS A 92 -24.92 -2.86 -19.69
N VAL A 93 -23.96 -2.13 -20.25
CA VAL A 93 -24.16 -0.86 -20.94
C VAL A 93 -25.07 -1.03 -22.17
N THR A 94 -24.89 -2.12 -22.94
CA THR A 94 -25.80 -2.44 -24.05
C THR A 94 -27.19 -2.85 -23.55
N ASN A 95 -27.30 -3.55 -22.42
CA ASN A 95 -28.61 -3.90 -21.85
C ASN A 95 -29.36 -2.67 -21.31
N TRP A 96 -28.64 -1.70 -20.77
CA TRP A 96 -29.20 -0.43 -20.29
C TRP A 96 -29.44 0.59 -21.42
N LYS A 97 -29.11 0.26 -22.68
CA LYS A 97 -29.24 1.15 -23.85
C LYS A 97 -28.50 2.48 -23.69
N VAL A 98 -27.33 2.44 -23.05
CA VAL A 98 -26.46 3.61 -22.84
C VAL A 98 -25.10 3.43 -23.52
N TYR A 99 -25.01 2.55 -24.53
CA TYR A 99 -23.73 2.28 -25.21
C TYR A 99 -23.22 3.48 -26.00
N ASP A 100 -24.08 4.09 -26.82
CA ASP A 100 -23.76 5.30 -27.60
C ASP A 100 -24.09 6.60 -26.82
N TRP A 101 -24.32 6.50 -25.50
CA TRP A 101 -24.61 7.67 -24.66
C TRP A 101 -23.36 8.50 -24.45
N CYS A 102 -23.48 9.82 -24.61
CA CYS A 102 -22.41 10.79 -24.42
C CYS A 102 -22.77 11.78 -23.31
N GLU A 103 -21.94 11.83 -22.26
CA GLU A 103 -22.12 12.70 -21.09
C GLU A 103 -22.11 14.19 -21.47
N GLU A 104 -21.23 14.58 -22.39
CA GLU A 104 -21.07 15.97 -22.83
C GLU A 104 -22.29 16.49 -23.61
N GLU A 105 -22.95 15.61 -24.36
CA GLU A 105 -24.19 15.94 -25.07
C GLU A 105 -25.36 16.13 -24.09
N GLU A 106 -25.48 15.27 -23.07
CA GLU A 106 -26.53 15.41 -22.06
C GLU A 106 -26.37 16.67 -21.21
N GLU A 107 -25.14 17.04 -20.82
CA GLU A 107 -24.88 18.31 -20.13
C GLU A 107 -25.30 19.51 -20.98
N LEU A 108 -24.99 19.50 -22.28
CA LEU A 108 -25.37 20.58 -23.19
C LEU A 108 -26.90 20.68 -23.35
N ILE A 109 -27.58 19.53 -23.45
CA ILE A 109 -29.04 19.48 -23.52
C ILE A 109 -29.66 20.06 -22.24
N LEU A 110 -29.13 19.69 -21.06
CA LEU A 110 -29.61 20.21 -19.79
C LEU A 110 -29.37 21.72 -19.64
N ASP A 111 -28.20 22.21 -20.06
CA ASP A 111 -27.88 23.64 -20.08
C ASP A 111 -28.85 24.41 -21.00
N LEU A 112 -29.22 23.85 -22.16
CA LEU A 112 -30.17 24.45 -23.11
C LEU A 112 -31.63 24.41 -22.61
N VAL A 113 -32.01 23.35 -21.90
CA VAL A 113 -33.33 23.23 -21.27
C VAL A 113 -33.50 24.26 -20.14
N ASN A 114 -32.44 24.51 -19.38
CA ASN A 114 -32.45 25.51 -18.30
C ASN A 114 -32.38 26.95 -18.83
N ASP A 115 -31.63 27.20 -19.90
CA ASP A 115 -31.53 28.51 -20.55
C ASP A 115 -31.56 28.38 -22.09
N LEU A 116 -32.66 28.82 -22.70
CA LEU A 116 -32.86 28.81 -24.15
C LEU A 116 -31.84 29.67 -24.91
N ASN A 117 -31.26 30.68 -24.26
CA ASN A 117 -30.22 31.54 -24.85
C ASN A 117 -28.80 31.00 -24.62
N CYS A 118 -28.67 29.82 -24.02
CA CYS A 118 -27.38 29.20 -23.76
C CYS A 118 -26.65 28.94 -25.09
N LYS A 119 -25.42 29.47 -25.19
CA LYS A 119 -24.53 29.21 -26.33
C LYS A 119 -23.53 28.12 -25.95
N PRO A 120 -23.16 27.24 -26.90
CA PRO A 120 -22.13 26.24 -26.65
C PRO A 120 -20.83 26.91 -26.19
N LYS A 121 -20.28 26.42 -25.08
CA LYS A 121 -19.03 26.95 -24.49
C LYS A 121 -17.87 26.69 -25.44
N GLN A 122 -17.19 27.75 -25.88
CA GLN A 122 -16.00 27.61 -26.73
C GLN A 122 -14.80 27.10 -25.92
N PHE A 123 -14.10 26.09 -26.44
CA PHE A 123 -12.84 25.62 -25.87
C PHE A 123 -11.76 26.70 -26.01
N ARG A 124 -11.38 27.33 -24.89
CA ARG A 124 -10.25 28.26 -24.83
C ARG A 124 -9.13 27.68 -23.96
N HIS A 125 -7.98 27.42 -24.57
CA HIS A 125 -6.78 27.02 -23.85
C HIS A 125 -5.97 28.27 -23.46
N SER A 126 -5.77 28.48 -22.15
CA SER A 126 -4.90 29.55 -21.65
C SER A 126 -3.62 28.94 -21.10
N TYR A 127 -2.49 29.22 -21.74
CA TYR A 127 -1.18 28.74 -21.30
C TYR A 127 -0.84 29.24 -19.89
N LEU A 128 -1.16 30.48 -19.55
CA LEU A 128 -0.91 31.06 -18.23
C LEU A 128 -1.72 30.35 -17.14
N ARG A 129 -2.95 29.95 -17.43
CA ARG A 129 -3.77 29.18 -16.50
C ARG A 129 -3.26 27.76 -16.35
N SER A 130 -2.86 27.12 -17.45
CA SER A 130 -2.28 25.78 -17.45
C SER A 130 -0.96 25.75 -16.65
N THR A 131 -0.10 26.75 -16.79
CA THR A 131 1.15 26.85 -16.02
C THR A 131 0.88 27.10 -14.53
N VAL A 132 -0.10 27.95 -14.17
CA VAL A 132 -0.50 28.13 -12.76
C VAL A 132 -1.04 26.84 -12.14
N VAL A 133 -1.87 26.09 -12.88
CA VAL A 133 -2.37 24.78 -12.43
C VAL A 133 -1.23 23.80 -12.26
N LEU A 134 -0.28 23.75 -13.20
CA LEU A 134 0.90 22.90 -13.10
C LEU A 134 1.74 23.26 -11.86
N ILE A 135 2.00 24.55 -11.62
CA ILE A 135 2.72 25.03 -10.43
C ILE A 135 1.98 24.62 -9.15
N LEU A 136 0.67 24.80 -9.07
CA LEU A 136 -0.13 24.39 -7.91
C LEU A 136 -0.10 22.87 -7.68
N VAL A 137 -0.18 22.07 -8.74
CA VAL A 137 -0.06 20.61 -8.66
C VAL A 137 1.34 20.21 -8.20
N THR A 138 2.40 20.85 -8.71
CA THR A 138 3.77 20.58 -8.25
C THR A 138 3.97 20.99 -6.79
N LEU A 139 3.43 22.12 -6.35
CA LEU A 139 3.46 22.54 -4.94
C LEU A 139 2.71 21.55 -4.05
N MET A 140 1.57 21.03 -4.51
CA MET A 140 0.82 20.00 -3.80
C MET A 140 1.65 18.71 -3.68
N LEU A 141 2.32 18.27 -4.75
CA LEU A 141 3.22 17.11 -4.72
C LEU A 141 4.39 17.32 -3.76
N MET A 142 5.01 18.50 -3.76
CA MET A 142 6.09 18.84 -2.83
C MET A 142 5.62 18.87 -1.38
N LEU A 143 4.41 19.40 -1.11
CA LEU A 143 3.81 19.37 0.22
C LEU A 143 3.55 17.92 0.67
N ILE A 144 3.03 17.05 -0.20
CA ILE A 144 2.80 15.64 0.11
C ILE A 144 4.13 14.93 0.41
N LEU A 145 5.14 15.11 -0.44
CA LEU A 145 6.46 14.54 -0.22
C LEU A 145 7.05 15.06 1.10
N GLY A 146 6.94 16.35 1.38
CA GLY A 146 7.39 16.96 2.63
C GLY A 146 6.71 16.36 3.86
N LEU A 147 5.37 16.23 3.83
CA LEU A 147 4.61 15.63 4.93
C LEU A 147 4.93 14.14 5.11
N ALA A 148 5.08 13.40 4.02
CA ALA A 148 5.53 12.01 4.06
C ALA A 148 6.93 11.89 4.69
N HIS A 149 7.85 12.80 4.36
CA HIS A 149 9.16 12.85 5.00
C HIS A 149 9.08 13.21 6.48
N VAL A 150 8.19 14.13 6.89
CA VAL A 150 7.97 14.43 8.31
C VAL A 150 7.50 13.20 9.09
N LEU A 151 6.64 12.37 8.50
CA LEU A 151 6.18 11.12 9.11
C LEU A 151 7.31 10.10 9.28
N VAL A 152 8.18 9.99 8.26
CA VAL A 152 9.38 9.15 8.34
C VAL A 152 10.35 9.67 9.41
N VAL A 153 10.59 10.98 9.46
CA VAL A 153 11.45 11.60 10.47
C VAL A 153 10.88 11.40 11.87
N PHE A 154 9.56 11.54 12.05
CA PHE A 154 8.91 11.25 13.33
C PHE A 154 9.20 9.83 13.80
N ARG A 155 9.10 8.82 12.91
CA ARG A 155 9.42 7.43 13.24
C ARG A 155 10.87 7.26 13.69
N VAL A 156 11.81 7.80 12.90
CA VAL A 156 13.26 7.75 13.17
C VAL A 156 13.64 8.43 14.48
N VAL A 157 12.90 9.47 14.89
CA VAL A 157 13.12 10.17 16.18
C VAL A 157 12.41 9.47 17.35
N ALA A 158 11.23 8.90 17.12
CA ALA A 158 10.43 8.26 18.16
C ALA A 158 11.04 6.95 18.67
N ALA A 159 11.60 6.12 17.79
CA ALA A 159 12.21 4.84 18.17
C ALA A 159 13.35 4.99 19.22
N PRO A 160 14.38 5.85 19.02
CA PRO A 160 15.41 6.06 20.02
C PRO A 160 14.86 6.73 21.29
N LEU A 161 13.93 7.68 21.18
CA LEU A 161 13.33 8.34 22.35
C LEU A 161 12.54 7.37 23.24
N LEU A 162 11.82 6.42 22.64
CA LEU A 162 11.10 5.37 23.35
C LEU A 162 12.05 4.38 24.05
N SER A 163 13.23 4.14 23.46
CA SER A 163 14.28 3.31 24.07
C SER A 163 14.92 3.98 25.30
N GLU A 164 14.89 5.32 25.37
CA GLU A 164 15.38 6.10 26.51
C GLU A 164 14.30 6.28 27.61
N GLY A 165 13.04 5.93 27.33
CA GLY A 165 11.91 6.12 28.25
C GLY A 165 12.03 5.28 29.53
N ASN A 166 11.45 5.74 30.64
CA ASN A 166 11.68 5.12 31.96
C ASN A 166 11.03 3.74 32.19
N SER A 167 10.09 3.32 31.34
CA SER A 167 9.33 2.07 31.51
C SER A 167 10.05 0.89 30.85
N ASN A 168 10.37 -0.14 31.62
CA ASN A 168 11.04 -1.35 31.12
C ASN A 168 10.26 -2.03 29.98
N PHE A 169 8.91 -2.05 30.06
CA PHE A 169 8.07 -2.62 29.00
C PHE A 169 8.21 -1.90 27.65
N ILE A 170 8.33 -0.57 27.68
CA ILE A 170 8.47 0.25 26.46
C ILE A 170 9.87 0.07 25.88
N LYS A 171 10.90 -0.06 26.71
CA LYS A 171 12.28 -0.30 26.25
C LYS A 171 12.38 -1.62 25.47
N ASP A 172 11.80 -2.69 26.00
CA ASP A 172 11.89 -4.02 25.39
C ASP A 172 11.09 -4.11 24.07
N HIS A 173 10.02 -3.32 23.92
CA HIS A 173 9.14 -3.32 22.75
C HIS A 173 9.22 -2.02 21.92
N ALA A 174 10.29 -1.23 22.09
CA ALA A 174 10.39 0.13 21.56
C ALA A 174 10.15 0.21 20.05
N ASN A 175 10.73 -0.71 19.28
CA ASN A 175 10.55 -0.77 17.82
C ASN A 175 9.10 -1.07 17.42
N THR A 176 8.47 -2.06 18.05
CA THR A 176 7.07 -2.42 17.75
C THR A 176 6.12 -1.30 18.13
N VAL A 177 6.36 -0.64 19.27
CA VAL A 177 5.57 0.51 19.73
C VAL A 177 5.76 1.71 18.80
N ALA A 178 6.99 2.00 18.35
CA ALA A 178 7.28 3.06 17.40
C ALA A 178 6.57 2.83 16.05
N VAL A 179 6.57 1.58 15.55
CA VAL A 179 5.85 1.19 14.33
C VAL A 179 4.34 1.40 14.49
N MET A 180 3.77 0.98 15.62
CA MET A 180 2.34 1.16 15.90
C MET A 180 1.94 2.64 16.01
N LEU A 181 2.73 3.45 16.74
CA LEU A 181 2.50 4.89 16.85
C LEU A 181 2.62 5.58 15.49
N GLY A 182 3.60 5.20 14.68
CA GLY A 182 3.74 5.67 13.31
C GLY A 182 2.52 5.33 12.47
N ALA A 183 1.98 4.11 12.56
CA ALA A 183 0.79 3.69 11.83
C ALA A 183 -0.47 4.47 12.25
N VAL A 184 -0.66 4.71 13.55
CA VAL A 184 -1.76 5.55 14.06
C VAL A 184 -1.63 6.99 13.58
N LEU A 185 -0.42 7.55 13.61
CA LEU A 185 -0.16 8.92 13.16
C LEU A 185 -0.34 9.05 11.64
N HIS A 186 0.03 8.02 10.87
CA HIS A 186 -0.33 7.90 9.45
C HIS A 186 -1.85 7.91 9.24
N TYR A 187 -2.61 7.13 10.00
CA TYR A 187 -4.07 7.13 9.91
C TYR A 187 -4.68 8.50 10.27
N VAL A 188 -4.24 9.12 11.37
CA VAL A 188 -4.70 10.45 11.80
C VAL A 188 -4.36 11.52 10.76
N THR A 189 -3.15 11.51 10.22
CA THR A 189 -2.76 12.45 9.16
C THR A 189 -3.62 12.26 7.92
N ILE A 190 -3.91 11.03 7.49
CA ILE A 190 -4.84 10.77 6.37
C ILE A 190 -6.22 11.37 6.66
N GLN A 191 -6.77 11.19 7.87
CA GLN A 191 -8.10 11.70 8.22
C GLN A 191 -8.14 13.23 8.28
N VAL A 192 -7.15 13.85 8.94
CA VAL A 192 -7.02 15.31 9.03
C VAL A 192 -6.84 15.92 7.64
N MET A 193 -5.96 15.32 6.85
CA MET A 193 -5.61 15.79 5.50
C MET A 193 -6.80 15.67 4.55
N THR A 194 -7.52 14.54 4.58
CA THR A 194 -8.74 14.33 3.78
C THR A 194 -9.80 15.38 4.12
N ARG A 195 -10.01 15.70 5.41
CA ARG A 195 -10.98 16.75 5.83
C ARG A 195 -10.53 18.17 5.47
N CYS A 196 -9.26 18.50 5.70
CA CYS A 196 -8.71 19.81 5.37
C CYS A 196 -8.71 20.07 3.85
N LEU A 197 -8.34 19.07 3.05
CA LEU A 197 -8.31 19.17 1.59
C LEU A 197 -9.72 19.21 1.00
N LYS A 198 -10.66 18.39 1.47
CA LYS A 198 -12.06 18.43 0.96
C LYS A 198 -12.67 19.83 1.12
N ARG A 199 -12.38 20.53 2.22
CA ARG A 199 -12.82 21.92 2.45
C ARG A 199 -12.05 22.95 1.62
N ARG A 200 -10.72 22.84 1.57
CA ARG A 200 -9.84 23.89 1.02
C ARG A 200 -9.63 23.74 -0.50
N GLN A 201 -9.59 22.52 -1.00
CA GLN A 201 -9.38 22.16 -2.41
C GLN A 201 -10.66 22.33 -3.24
N MET A 202 -11.83 22.06 -2.65
CA MET A 202 -13.13 22.38 -3.26
C MET A 202 -13.31 23.89 -3.48
N CYS A 203 -12.84 24.74 -2.56
CA CYS A 203 -12.96 26.20 -2.73
C CYS A 203 -11.85 26.80 -3.63
N LEU A 204 -10.61 26.32 -3.52
CA LEU A 204 -9.45 26.94 -4.19
C LEU A 204 -9.23 26.46 -5.62
N PHE A 205 -9.33 25.14 -5.88
CA PHE A 205 -9.04 24.59 -7.21
C PHE A 205 -10.24 24.65 -8.15
N VAL A 206 -11.47 24.38 -7.65
CA VAL A 206 -12.68 24.43 -8.48
C VAL A 206 -12.99 25.85 -8.95
N SER A 207 -12.71 26.87 -8.12
CA SER A 207 -12.88 28.27 -8.52
C SER A 207 -11.84 28.73 -9.55
N GLN A 208 -10.61 28.23 -9.47
CA GLN A 208 -9.53 28.60 -10.40
C GLN A 208 -9.49 27.74 -11.67
N GLU A 209 -10.05 26.54 -11.69
CA GLU A 209 -10.11 25.63 -12.84
C GLU A 209 -11.54 25.62 -13.42
N LYS A 210 -11.92 26.72 -14.07
CA LYS A 210 -13.16 26.84 -14.86
C LYS A 210 -12.98 25.96 -16.09
N THR A 211 -13.26 24.68 -15.92
CA THR A 211 -13.42 23.69 -17.00
C THR A 211 -14.71 24.00 -17.75
N ASN A 212 -14.87 23.43 -18.95
CA ASN A 212 -16.04 23.71 -19.78
C ASN A 212 -17.28 22.90 -19.35
N SER A 213 -17.07 21.77 -18.68
CA SER A 213 -18.08 20.77 -18.32
C SER A 213 -17.97 20.37 -16.85
N PHE A 214 -19.11 20.01 -16.25
CA PHE A 214 -19.13 19.52 -14.87
C PHE A 214 -18.38 18.18 -14.76
N ALA A 215 -18.60 17.27 -15.70
CA ALA A 215 -17.85 16.01 -15.83
C ALA A 215 -16.34 16.24 -15.89
N ALA A 216 -15.86 17.20 -16.70
CA ALA A 216 -14.43 17.51 -16.79
C ALA A 216 -13.84 17.97 -15.43
N THR A 217 -14.63 18.69 -14.62
CA THR A 217 -14.25 19.08 -13.26
C THR A 217 -14.13 17.85 -12.36
N GLU A 218 -15.13 16.97 -12.40
CA GLU A 218 -15.17 15.75 -11.59
C GLU A 218 -13.98 14.82 -11.92
N ARG A 219 -13.64 14.70 -13.21
CA ARG A 219 -12.47 13.94 -13.69
C ARG A 219 -11.16 14.51 -13.15
N SER A 220 -10.94 15.82 -13.28
CA SER A 220 -9.74 16.51 -12.76
C SER A 220 -9.63 16.38 -11.24
N PHE A 221 -10.74 16.60 -10.52
CA PHE A 221 -10.82 16.44 -9.08
C PHE A 221 -10.46 15.00 -8.66
N THR A 222 -11.01 14.02 -9.36
CA THR A 222 -10.78 12.59 -9.08
C THR A 222 -9.31 12.23 -9.18
N VAL A 223 -8.63 12.60 -10.26
CA VAL A 223 -7.21 12.33 -10.46
C VAL A 223 -6.35 13.01 -9.40
N LYS A 224 -6.62 14.29 -9.09
CA LYS A 224 -5.84 15.06 -8.11
C LYS A 224 -5.98 14.48 -6.71
N MET A 225 -7.20 14.19 -6.29
CA MET A 225 -7.48 13.64 -4.96
C MET A 225 -6.98 12.20 -4.84
N PHE A 226 -7.11 11.37 -5.89
CA PHE A 226 -6.49 10.04 -5.93
C PHE A 226 -4.98 10.12 -5.80
N THR A 227 -4.32 10.97 -6.61
CA THR A 227 -2.86 11.14 -6.57
C THR A 227 -2.41 11.57 -5.18
N PHE A 228 -3.13 12.51 -4.57
CA PHE A 228 -2.87 12.96 -3.21
C PHE A 228 -2.93 11.80 -2.20
N GLN A 229 -4.04 11.07 -2.20
CA GLN A 229 -4.29 9.99 -1.25
C GLN A 229 -3.34 8.80 -1.47
N PHE A 230 -3.04 8.50 -2.73
CA PHE A 230 -2.08 7.49 -3.13
C PHE A 230 -0.70 7.77 -2.55
N PHE A 231 -0.10 8.94 -2.85
CA PHE A 231 1.24 9.24 -2.34
C PHE A 231 1.29 9.41 -0.82
N THR A 232 0.24 9.95 -0.21
CA THR A 232 0.18 10.06 1.26
C THR A 232 0.19 8.68 1.93
N LEU A 233 -0.51 7.70 1.35
CA LEU A 233 -0.63 6.36 1.93
C LEU A 233 0.55 5.44 1.58
N PHE A 234 1.00 5.48 0.32
CA PHE A 234 2.04 4.59 -0.18
C PHE A 234 3.46 5.11 0.07
N SER A 235 3.66 6.40 0.37
CA SER A 235 5.00 6.96 0.62
C SER A 235 5.77 6.27 1.74
N SER A 236 5.12 6.02 2.89
CA SER A 236 5.78 5.34 4.01
C SER A 236 6.07 3.87 3.70
N LEU A 237 5.24 3.22 2.89
CA LEU A 237 5.48 1.85 2.43
C LEU A 237 6.63 1.79 1.43
N PHE A 238 6.70 2.75 0.50
CA PHE A 238 7.84 2.88 -0.42
C PHE A 238 9.14 3.19 0.31
N TYR A 239 9.09 3.99 1.37
CA TYR A 239 10.26 4.24 2.22
C TYR A 239 10.77 2.95 2.87
N VAL A 240 9.88 2.19 3.54
CA VAL A 240 10.23 0.92 4.20
C VAL A 240 10.70 -0.13 3.20
N ALA A 241 10.07 -0.20 2.02
CA ALA A 241 10.43 -1.18 1.00
C ALA A 241 11.79 -0.89 0.35
N PHE A 242 12.06 0.35 -0.04
CA PHE A 242 13.16 0.67 -0.97
C PHE A 242 14.31 1.46 -0.35
N PHE A 243 14.07 2.25 0.71
CA PHE A 243 15.06 3.15 1.27
C PHE A 243 15.59 2.71 2.64
N LEU A 244 14.75 2.07 3.45
CA LEU A 244 15.11 1.61 4.80
C LEU A 244 16.28 0.61 4.77
N GLY A 245 17.28 0.84 5.62
CA GLY A 245 18.45 -0.03 5.76
C GLY A 245 19.45 -0.03 4.59
N ARG A 246 19.23 0.75 3.53
CA ARG A 246 20.12 0.77 2.34
C ARG A 246 21.15 1.88 2.31
N ILE A 247 20.91 2.97 3.06
CA ILE A 247 21.74 4.18 3.04
C ILE A 247 22.54 4.33 4.35
N ASN A 248 22.48 3.34 5.25
CA ASN A 248 22.93 3.51 6.64
C ASN A 248 24.46 3.54 6.79
N GLY A 249 25.20 2.99 5.84
CA GLY A 249 26.64 2.82 5.94
C GLY A 249 27.01 1.55 6.71
N HIS A 250 28.16 1.56 7.38
CA HIS A 250 28.70 0.43 8.13
C HIS A 250 29.25 0.91 9.48
N PRO A 251 29.47 0.01 10.46
CA PRO A 251 30.18 0.35 11.69
C PRO A 251 31.51 1.07 11.39
N GLY A 252 31.71 2.25 11.97
CA GLY A 252 32.84 3.15 11.73
C GLY A 252 32.58 4.29 10.75
N ASN A 253 31.51 4.24 9.96
CA ASN A 253 31.11 5.31 9.04
C ASN A 253 29.61 5.30 8.76
N TYR A 254 28.80 5.49 9.82
CA TYR A 254 27.35 5.64 9.66
C TYR A 254 26.96 6.95 8.99
N LYS A 255 25.96 6.89 8.12
CA LYS A 255 25.31 8.10 7.59
C LYS A 255 24.33 8.65 8.64
N ARG A 256 24.44 9.95 8.92
CA ARG A 256 23.61 10.65 9.91
C ARG A 256 22.82 11.76 9.22
N ILE A 257 21.53 11.84 9.51
CA ILE A 257 20.65 12.94 9.07
C ILE A 257 20.29 13.76 10.30
N ALA A 258 20.55 15.08 10.26
CA ALA A 258 20.29 15.99 11.38
C ALA A 258 20.88 15.53 12.73
N GLY A 259 22.02 14.84 12.71
CA GLY A 259 22.73 14.34 13.90
C GLY A 259 22.31 12.94 14.37
N TRP A 260 21.21 12.38 13.86
CA TRP A 260 20.69 11.07 14.24
C TRP A 260 21.08 9.99 13.21
N ARG A 261 21.38 8.77 13.68
CA ARG A 261 21.65 7.58 12.84
C ARG A 261 20.35 7.06 12.22
N LEU A 262 20.41 6.66 10.94
CA LEU A 262 19.26 6.08 10.25
C LEU A 262 18.92 4.68 10.80
N GLU A 263 17.63 4.34 10.81
CA GLU A 263 17.11 3.04 11.22
C GLU A 263 17.61 1.90 10.31
N GLU A 264 18.16 0.84 10.93
CA GLU A 264 18.57 -0.39 10.26
C GLU A 264 17.43 -1.41 10.20
N CYS A 265 17.39 -2.19 9.13
CA CYS A 265 16.45 -3.30 9.03
C CYS A 265 16.85 -4.45 9.96
N HIS A 266 15.87 -5.30 10.25
CA HIS A 266 16.11 -6.58 10.91
C HIS A 266 17.09 -7.44 10.11
N PRO A 267 17.96 -8.27 10.73
CA PRO A 267 18.86 -9.18 10.01
C PRO A 267 18.13 -10.15 9.08
N SER A 268 16.86 -10.46 9.37
CA SER A 268 15.97 -11.29 8.54
C SER A 268 15.33 -10.54 7.36
N GLY A 269 15.61 -9.25 7.17
CA GLY A 269 15.11 -8.41 6.08
C GLY A 269 14.13 -7.30 6.51
N CYS A 270 13.88 -6.34 5.61
CA CYS A 270 12.91 -5.24 5.81
C CYS A 270 11.47 -5.62 5.40
N LEU A 271 11.29 -6.79 4.76
CA LEU A 271 10.01 -7.25 4.23
C LEU A 271 8.98 -7.50 5.35
N THR A 272 9.43 -7.96 6.52
CA THR A 272 8.56 -8.14 7.71
C THR A 272 7.98 -6.82 8.20
N ASP A 273 8.76 -5.74 8.18
CA ASP A 273 8.30 -4.42 8.62
C ASP A 273 7.25 -3.87 7.66
N LEU A 274 7.46 -4.09 6.36
CA LEU A 274 6.48 -3.77 5.33
C LEU A 274 5.18 -4.56 5.52
N PHE A 275 5.28 -5.87 5.76
CA PHE A 275 4.12 -6.74 6.02
C PHE A 275 3.33 -6.28 7.25
N ILE A 276 4.00 -6.00 8.37
CA ILE A 276 3.36 -5.54 9.61
C ILE A 276 2.64 -4.22 9.36
N GLN A 277 3.33 -3.27 8.71
CA GLN A 277 2.76 -1.96 8.40
C GLN A 277 1.54 -2.08 7.47
N MET A 278 1.61 -2.89 6.41
CA MET A 278 0.48 -3.14 5.52
C MET A 278 -0.68 -3.82 6.23
N SER A 279 -0.41 -4.82 7.07
CA SER A 279 -1.43 -5.55 7.82
C SER A 279 -2.17 -4.61 8.76
N ILE A 280 -1.44 -3.76 9.49
CA ILE A 280 -2.05 -2.75 10.37
C ILE A 280 -2.86 -1.76 9.54
N ILE A 281 -2.31 -1.18 8.48
CA ILE A 281 -3.02 -0.18 7.67
C ILE A 281 -4.29 -0.78 7.07
N MET A 282 -4.22 -1.98 6.50
CA MET A 282 -5.35 -2.60 5.83
C MET A 282 -6.40 -3.12 6.81
N LEU A 283 -6.01 -3.73 7.94
CA LEU A 283 -6.97 -4.16 8.97
C LEU A 283 -7.57 -2.97 9.71
N LEU A 284 -6.75 -2.00 10.15
CA LEU A 284 -7.20 -0.88 10.95
C LEU A 284 -8.07 0.08 10.13
N LYS A 285 -7.63 0.47 8.92
CA LYS A 285 -8.44 1.35 8.07
C LYS A 285 -9.78 0.70 7.77
N GLN A 286 -9.78 -0.58 7.39
CA GLN A 286 -10.99 -1.26 6.99
C GLN A 286 -11.95 -1.50 8.15
N THR A 287 -11.45 -1.99 9.28
CA THR A 287 -12.30 -2.20 10.46
C THR A 287 -12.86 -0.88 10.98
N LEU A 288 -12.04 0.18 11.04
CA LEU A 288 -12.50 1.50 11.49
C LEU A 288 -13.52 2.09 10.52
N ASN A 289 -13.29 2.02 9.20
CA ASN A 289 -14.25 2.50 8.20
C ASN A 289 -15.58 1.79 8.34
N ASN A 290 -15.59 0.45 8.36
CA ASN A 290 -16.80 -0.35 8.51
C ASN A 290 -17.53 -0.05 9.85
N ILE A 291 -16.78 0.16 10.94
CA ILE A 291 -17.34 0.54 12.26
C ILE A 291 -17.94 1.95 12.22
N PHE A 292 -17.23 2.95 11.69
CA PHE A 292 -17.72 4.32 11.62
C PHE A 292 -18.94 4.43 10.71
N GLU A 293 -18.92 3.74 9.57
CA GLU A 293 -20.04 3.68 8.63
C GLU A 293 -21.28 3.05 9.24
N PHE A 294 -21.14 2.03 10.08
CA PHE A 294 -22.26 1.46 10.83
C PHE A 294 -22.72 2.36 11.98
N THR A 295 -21.79 2.88 12.78
CA THR A 295 -22.07 3.48 14.09
C THR A 295 -22.62 4.91 13.97
N VAL A 296 -22.10 5.71 13.04
CA VAL A 296 -22.50 7.11 12.87
C VAL A 296 -24.01 7.24 12.52
N PRO A 297 -24.54 6.55 11.49
CA PRO A 297 -25.95 6.65 11.15
C PRO A 297 -26.89 6.07 12.21
N LEU A 298 -26.49 4.99 12.88
CA LEU A 298 -27.26 4.40 13.99
C LEU A 298 -27.37 5.34 15.19
N LEU A 299 -26.28 6.01 15.56
CA LEU A 299 -26.28 7.02 16.63
C LEU A 299 -27.15 8.23 16.26
N PHE A 300 -27.06 8.73 15.03
CA PHE A 300 -27.92 9.82 14.56
C PHE A 300 -29.40 9.43 14.58
N SER A 301 -29.73 8.24 14.06
CA SER A 301 -31.11 7.72 14.06
C SER A 301 -31.63 7.49 15.48
N TRP A 302 -30.81 6.92 16.38
CA TRP A 302 -31.19 6.65 17.77
C TRP A 302 -31.36 7.92 18.60
N CYS A 303 -30.45 8.89 18.47
CA CYS A 303 -30.53 10.18 19.16
C CYS A 303 -31.80 10.94 18.72
N TYR A 304 -32.06 10.98 17.41
CA TYR A 304 -33.22 11.64 16.84
C TYR A 304 -34.56 10.97 17.24
N ARG A 305 -34.61 9.64 17.23
CA ARG A 305 -35.80 8.86 17.67
C ARG A 305 -36.14 9.07 19.15
N LYS A 306 -35.15 9.45 19.96
CA LYS A 306 -35.32 9.79 21.38
C LYS A 306 -35.81 11.24 21.56
N THR A 307 -35.45 12.15 20.66
CA THR A 307 -35.91 13.56 20.64
C THR A 307 -37.33 13.73 20.11
N CYS A 308 -37.82 12.84 19.23
CA CYS A 308 -39.19 12.86 18.70
C CYS A 308 -40.20 12.04 19.51
N ARG A 309 -39.85 11.62 20.73
CA ARG A 309 -40.78 10.93 21.63
C ARG A 309 -41.41 11.97 22.53
N ASP A 310 -42.35 12.74 21.99
CA ASP A 310 -43.19 13.61 22.82
C ASP A 310 -44.67 13.32 22.64
N GLU A 311 -45.34 13.42 23.78
CA GLU A 311 -46.73 13.09 24.07
C GLU A 311 -47.63 14.17 23.46
N ASN A 312 -48.53 13.79 22.54
CA ASN A 312 -49.96 14.18 22.54
C ASN A 312 -50.65 13.89 21.19
N GLY A 313 -51.79 13.21 21.29
CA GLY A 313 -53.07 13.68 20.73
C GLY A 313 -53.30 13.65 19.21
N CYS A 314 -53.96 12.57 18.76
CA CYS A 314 -54.99 12.48 17.71
C CYS A 314 -55.11 13.59 16.63
N VAL A 315 -54.65 13.33 15.39
CA VAL A 315 -55.10 14.02 14.15
C VAL A 315 -55.01 13.07 12.93
N GLU A 316 -55.83 13.31 11.90
CA GLU A 316 -56.17 12.43 10.75
C GLU A 316 -55.02 11.83 9.91
N PRO A 317 -55.20 10.62 9.30
CA PRO A 317 -54.11 9.69 9.00
C PRO A 317 -53.43 9.84 7.62
N CYS A 318 -53.96 10.62 6.67
CA CYS A 318 -53.45 10.58 5.28
C CYS A 318 -52.36 11.61 4.94
N ASP A 319 -52.43 12.82 5.48
CA ASP A 319 -51.44 13.87 5.17
C ASP A 319 -50.31 13.95 6.21
N ILE A 320 -50.58 13.61 7.47
CA ILE A 320 -49.55 13.49 8.51
C ILE A 320 -48.61 12.32 8.20
N CYS A 321 -49.11 11.18 7.71
CA CYS A 321 -48.24 10.05 7.33
C CYS A 321 -47.30 10.42 6.18
N LYS A 322 -47.77 11.19 5.18
CA LYS A 322 -46.92 11.69 4.08
C LYS A 322 -45.91 12.72 4.58
N LEU A 323 -46.30 13.63 5.46
CA LEU A 323 -45.40 14.62 6.06
C LEU A 323 -44.36 13.96 6.97
N GLN A 324 -44.76 12.95 7.75
CA GLN A 324 -43.89 12.12 8.59
C GLN A 324 -42.87 11.36 7.73
N ASP A 325 -43.30 10.78 6.62
CA ASP A 325 -42.43 10.08 5.67
C ASP A 325 -41.47 11.04 4.97
N TRP A 326 -41.94 12.23 4.58
CA TRP A 326 -41.10 13.27 4.00
C TRP A 326 -40.08 13.81 5.00
N LEU A 327 -40.48 14.09 6.24
CA LEU A 327 -39.60 14.49 7.33
C LEU A 327 -38.60 13.37 7.66
N ARG A 328 -39.03 12.11 7.68
CA ARG A 328 -38.12 10.97 7.87
C ARG A 328 -37.07 10.93 6.78
N ASN A 329 -37.46 11.12 5.51
CA ASN A 329 -36.51 11.19 4.41
C ASN A 329 -35.61 12.42 4.47
N TYR A 330 -36.13 13.57 4.93
CA TYR A 330 -35.33 14.77 5.14
C TYR A 330 -34.31 14.59 6.27
N HIS A 331 -34.56 13.78 7.30
CA HIS A 331 -33.54 13.54 8.33
C HIS A 331 -32.45 12.54 7.93
N LEU A 332 -32.59 11.83 6.81
CA LEU A 332 -31.53 10.98 6.27
C LEU A 332 -30.32 11.81 5.81
N ALA A 333 -29.15 11.17 5.78
CA ALA A 333 -27.92 11.81 5.34
C ALA A 333 -28.04 12.28 3.88
N ASN A 334 -27.55 13.50 3.60
CA ASN A 334 -27.50 14.03 2.24
C ASN A 334 -26.54 13.21 1.38
N THR A 335 -26.96 12.96 0.15
CA THR A 335 -26.13 12.34 -0.89
C THR A 335 -25.75 13.37 -1.94
N ASP A 336 -24.44 13.54 -2.13
CA ASP A 336 -23.87 14.39 -3.18
C ASP A 336 -23.21 13.53 -4.24
N ALA A 337 -22.91 14.11 -5.41
CA ALA A 337 -22.13 13.45 -6.47
C ALA A 337 -20.77 12.92 -5.95
N PHE A 338 -20.20 13.58 -4.93
CA PHE A 338 -18.96 13.17 -4.28
C PHE A 338 -19.11 12.01 -3.28
N SER A 339 -20.31 11.50 -3.01
CA SER A 339 -20.50 10.34 -2.14
C SER A 339 -19.90 9.10 -2.81
N LEU A 340 -20.35 8.80 -4.03
CA LEU A 340 -19.87 7.70 -4.88
C LEU A 340 -18.35 7.75 -5.11
N PHE A 341 -17.79 8.96 -5.21
CA PHE A 341 -16.35 9.17 -5.34
C PHE A 341 -15.56 8.59 -4.15
N ASN A 342 -16.05 8.75 -2.92
CA ASN A 342 -15.35 8.20 -1.74
C ASN A 342 -15.40 6.66 -1.74
N GLU A 343 -16.54 6.08 -2.14
CA GLU A 343 -16.70 4.62 -2.27
C GLU A 343 -15.72 4.04 -3.31
N PHE A 344 -15.65 4.65 -4.49
CA PHE A 344 -14.67 4.24 -5.51
C PHE A 344 -13.23 4.44 -5.04
N MET A 345 -12.94 5.55 -4.37
CA MET A 345 -11.60 5.79 -3.82
C MET A 345 -11.20 4.70 -2.84
N GLU A 346 -12.09 4.29 -1.93
CA GLU A 346 -11.85 3.20 -1.00
C GLU A 346 -11.48 1.91 -1.72
N MET A 347 -12.30 1.52 -2.69
CA MET A 347 -12.11 0.30 -3.48
C MET A 347 -10.84 0.33 -4.34
N VAL A 348 -10.51 1.46 -4.96
CA VAL A 348 -9.28 1.63 -5.77
C VAL A 348 -8.02 1.61 -4.89
N MET A 349 -8.08 2.19 -3.70
CA MET A 349 -6.97 2.10 -2.74
C MET A 349 -6.77 0.66 -2.24
N GLN A 350 -7.84 -0.09 -2.01
CA GLN A 350 -7.77 -1.51 -1.68
C GLN A 350 -7.19 -2.35 -2.84
N PHE A 351 -7.57 -2.06 -4.08
CA PHE A 351 -6.96 -2.67 -5.26
C PHE A 351 -5.46 -2.37 -5.35
N SER A 352 -5.06 -1.14 -5.02
CA SER A 352 -3.64 -0.74 -4.99
C SER A 352 -2.84 -1.55 -3.96
N PHE A 353 -3.39 -1.76 -2.75
CA PHE A 353 -2.74 -2.58 -1.73
C PHE A 353 -2.58 -4.05 -2.13
N THR A 354 -3.60 -4.61 -2.76
CA THR A 354 -3.61 -6.03 -3.18
C THR A 354 -2.74 -6.32 -4.40
N THR A 355 -2.31 -5.29 -5.13
CA THR A 355 -1.51 -5.45 -6.36
C THR A 355 -0.08 -4.96 -6.21
N ILE A 356 0.18 -3.80 -5.61
CA ILE A 356 1.52 -3.16 -5.59
C ILE A 356 2.53 -3.91 -4.69
N PHE A 357 2.08 -4.42 -3.56
CA PHE A 357 2.95 -5.06 -2.55
C PHE A 357 2.57 -6.52 -2.29
N VAL A 358 1.99 -7.18 -3.29
CA VAL A 358 1.50 -8.55 -3.14
C VAL A 358 2.62 -9.57 -2.92
N ALA A 359 3.82 -9.29 -3.45
CA ALA A 359 5.03 -10.07 -3.18
C ALA A 359 5.40 -10.10 -1.69
N ALA A 360 5.11 -9.03 -0.95
CA ALA A 360 5.37 -8.96 0.49
C ALA A 360 4.26 -9.59 1.33
N PHE A 361 3.03 -9.63 0.81
CA PHE A 361 1.87 -10.12 1.56
C PHE A 361 0.88 -10.94 0.70
N PRO A 362 1.08 -12.27 0.60
CA PRO A 362 0.25 -13.14 -0.22
C PRO A 362 -1.21 -13.28 0.23
N LEU A 363 -1.52 -13.01 1.50
CA LEU A 363 -2.89 -13.07 2.04
C LEU A 363 -3.67 -11.77 1.80
N ALA A 364 -3.08 -10.74 1.18
CA ALA A 364 -3.78 -9.49 0.88
C ALA A 364 -5.09 -9.71 0.10
N PRO A 365 -5.15 -10.56 -0.95
CA PRO A 365 -6.39 -10.82 -1.67
C PRO A 365 -7.47 -11.48 -0.82
N LEU A 366 -7.10 -12.34 0.14
CA LEU A 366 -8.05 -12.96 1.06
C LEU A 366 -8.70 -11.92 1.97
N LEU A 367 -7.89 -11.04 2.57
CA LEU A 367 -8.41 -9.98 3.43
C LEU A 367 -9.27 -9.00 2.64
N ALA A 368 -8.86 -8.67 1.41
CA ALA A 368 -9.68 -7.87 0.50
C ALA A 368 -11.00 -8.56 0.11
N LEU A 369 -10.99 -9.88 -0.09
CA LEU A 369 -12.21 -10.65 -0.37
C LEU A 369 -13.17 -10.61 0.82
N ILE A 370 -12.67 -10.85 2.03
CA ILE A 370 -13.46 -10.78 3.27
C ILE A 370 -14.04 -9.38 3.41
N ASN A 371 -13.22 -8.36 3.19
CA ASN A 371 -13.71 -6.99 3.24
C ASN A 371 -14.84 -6.75 2.25
N ASN A 372 -14.64 -7.07 0.97
CA ASN A 372 -15.65 -6.86 -0.06
C ASN A 372 -16.97 -7.58 0.22
N ILE A 373 -16.95 -8.73 0.92
CA ILE A 373 -18.17 -9.43 1.34
C ILE A 373 -18.97 -8.59 2.34
N PHE A 374 -18.29 -7.97 3.32
CA PHE A 374 -18.93 -7.07 4.27
C PHE A 374 -19.35 -5.76 3.58
N GLU A 375 -18.46 -5.17 2.79
CA GLU A 375 -18.66 -3.88 2.13
C GLU A 375 -19.92 -3.87 1.25
N ILE A 376 -20.10 -4.88 0.40
CA ILE A 376 -21.29 -5.00 -0.46
C ILE A 376 -22.59 -4.94 0.36
N ARG A 377 -22.59 -5.49 1.59
CA ARG A 377 -23.77 -5.48 2.47
C ARG A 377 -23.90 -4.16 3.21
N LEU A 378 -22.80 -3.58 3.67
CA LEU A 378 -22.78 -2.31 4.38
C LEU A 378 -23.21 -1.15 3.45
N ASP A 379 -22.65 -1.09 2.24
CA ASP A 379 -23.04 -0.14 1.20
C ASP A 379 -24.52 -0.25 0.85
N ALA A 380 -25.02 -1.47 0.69
CA ALA A 380 -26.43 -1.70 0.39
C ALA A 380 -27.34 -1.20 1.54
N ILE A 381 -26.95 -1.42 2.79
CA ILE A 381 -27.71 -0.93 3.96
C ILE A 381 -27.66 0.59 4.02
N LYS A 382 -26.49 1.20 3.78
CA LYS A 382 -26.28 2.65 3.75
C LYS A 382 -27.15 3.32 2.70
N MET A 383 -27.08 2.87 1.45
CA MET A 383 -27.85 3.42 0.34
C MET A 383 -29.37 3.22 0.51
N VAL A 384 -29.82 2.14 1.15
CA VAL A 384 -31.25 1.83 1.28
C VAL A 384 -31.89 2.45 2.53
N ARG A 385 -31.16 2.57 3.65
CA ARG A 385 -31.73 2.94 4.96
C ARG A 385 -31.20 4.24 5.55
N LEU A 386 -30.00 4.69 5.17
CA LEU A 386 -29.28 5.73 5.90
C LEU A 386 -29.10 7.01 5.08
N GLU A 387 -29.13 6.87 3.75
CA GLU A 387 -28.95 7.95 2.80
C GLU A 387 -30.25 8.37 2.11
N ARG A 388 -30.35 9.64 1.76
CA ARG A 388 -31.40 10.14 0.87
C ARG A 388 -31.21 9.54 -0.52
N ARG A 389 -32.33 9.22 -1.19
CA ARG A 389 -32.34 8.67 -2.55
C ARG A 389 -31.59 9.61 -3.51
N MET A 390 -30.52 9.11 -4.11
CA MET A 390 -29.79 9.81 -5.16
C MET A 390 -30.65 9.97 -6.41
N VAL A 391 -30.48 11.10 -7.09
CA VAL A 391 -31.07 11.33 -8.42
C VAL A 391 -30.35 10.40 -9.41
N PRO A 392 -31.06 9.50 -10.12
CA PRO A 392 -30.42 8.60 -11.07
C PRO A 392 -29.73 9.38 -12.18
N ARG A 393 -28.46 9.07 -12.44
CA ARG A 393 -27.68 9.58 -13.57
C ARG A 393 -27.35 8.44 -14.51
N LYS A 394 -27.35 8.71 -15.81
CA LYS A 394 -26.88 7.76 -16.81
C LYS A 394 -25.36 7.79 -16.84
N THR A 395 -24.77 6.63 -17.07
CA THR A 395 -23.34 6.51 -17.38
C THR A 395 -23.13 5.23 -18.20
N ASN A 396 -22.11 5.25 -19.07
CA ASN A 396 -21.67 4.08 -19.83
C ASN A 396 -20.36 3.48 -19.28
N ASP A 397 -19.73 4.11 -18.29
CA ASP A 397 -18.53 3.62 -17.65
C ASP A 397 -18.41 4.03 -16.17
N ILE A 398 -17.30 3.63 -15.55
CA ILE A 398 -16.91 4.09 -14.20
C ILE A 398 -16.06 5.37 -14.27
N GLY A 399 -16.01 6.04 -15.42
CA GLY A 399 -15.16 7.19 -15.68
C GLY A 399 -13.67 6.90 -15.60
N VAL A 400 -12.94 7.90 -15.08
CA VAL A 400 -11.47 7.95 -15.02
C VAL A 400 -10.87 6.83 -14.17
N TRP A 401 -11.66 6.22 -13.28
CA TRP A 401 -11.22 5.10 -12.46
C TRP A 401 -10.68 3.92 -13.28
N THR A 402 -11.18 3.70 -14.51
CA THR A 402 -10.60 2.66 -15.40
C THR A 402 -9.14 2.96 -15.73
N GLN A 403 -8.81 4.20 -16.09
CA GLN A 403 -7.46 4.63 -16.40
C GLN A 403 -6.56 4.61 -15.16
N VAL A 404 -7.11 5.00 -14.00
CA VAL A 404 -6.40 4.91 -12.71
C VAL A 404 -6.04 3.47 -12.37
N LEU A 405 -6.97 2.53 -12.51
CA LEU A 405 -6.71 1.10 -12.26
C LEU A 405 -5.68 0.51 -13.24
N GLU A 406 -5.71 0.92 -14.52
CA GLU A 406 -4.69 0.53 -15.51
C GLU A 406 -3.29 1.06 -15.13
N ALA A 407 -3.20 2.32 -14.68
CA ALA A 407 -1.95 2.92 -14.22
C ALA A 407 -1.41 2.22 -12.96
N ILE A 408 -2.28 1.92 -11.98
CA ILE A 408 -1.93 1.11 -10.81
C ILE A 408 -1.43 -0.27 -11.23
N GLY A 409 -2.07 -0.90 -12.20
CA GLY A 409 -1.66 -2.21 -12.73
C GLY A 409 -0.25 -2.19 -13.31
N VAL A 410 0.15 -1.12 -14.02
CA VAL A 410 1.54 -0.95 -14.49
C VAL A 410 2.50 -0.72 -13.32
N LEU A 411 2.14 0.17 -12.39
CA LEU A 411 2.95 0.47 -11.22
C LEU A 411 3.18 -0.77 -10.35
N ALA A 412 2.18 -1.64 -10.23
CA ALA A 412 2.26 -2.89 -9.49
C ALA A 412 3.30 -3.86 -10.05
N VAL A 413 3.47 -3.93 -11.38
CA VAL A 413 4.51 -4.78 -12.00
C VAL A 413 5.90 -4.29 -11.59
N ILE A 414 6.14 -2.98 -11.71
CA ILE A 414 7.42 -2.34 -11.37
C ILE A 414 7.70 -2.52 -9.87
N ALA A 415 6.71 -2.22 -9.02
CA ALA A 415 6.85 -2.31 -7.57
C ALA A 415 7.13 -3.74 -7.10
N ASN A 416 6.41 -4.75 -7.60
CA ASN A 416 6.68 -6.14 -7.20
C ASN A 416 8.06 -6.61 -7.68
N GLY A 417 8.47 -6.23 -8.89
CA GLY A 417 9.82 -6.52 -9.38
C GLY A 417 10.89 -5.94 -8.47
N LEU A 418 10.74 -4.67 -8.07
CA LEU A 418 11.64 -4.00 -7.13
C LEU A 418 11.60 -4.60 -5.72
N VAL A 419 10.42 -4.99 -5.21
CA VAL A 419 10.28 -5.62 -3.89
C VAL A 419 11.00 -6.97 -3.86
N ILE A 420 10.83 -7.80 -4.89
CA ILE A 420 11.50 -9.10 -4.97
C ILE A 420 13.01 -8.93 -5.21
N GLY A 421 13.40 -8.00 -6.08
CA GLY A 421 14.81 -7.76 -6.40
C GLY A 421 15.59 -7.12 -5.25
N PHE A 422 15.05 -6.06 -4.66
CA PHE A 422 15.75 -5.29 -3.64
C PHE A 422 15.35 -5.65 -2.23
N SER A 423 14.07 -5.73 -1.87
CA SER A 423 13.61 -5.87 -0.48
C SER A 423 13.64 -7.31 0.05
N SER A 424 13.41 -8.30 -0.81
CA SER A 424 13.46 -9.73 -0.49
C SER A 424 14.91 -10.26 -0.49
N ASP A 425 15.13 -11.34 0.26
CA ASP A 425 16.39 -12.08 0.27
C ASP A 425 16.44 -13.21 -0.76
N PHE A 426 15.50 -13.24 -1.72
CA PHE A 426 15.46 -14.23 -2.78
C PHE A 426 16.70 -14.18 -3.68
N ILE A 427 17.07 -13.00 -4.20
CA ILE A 427 18.21 -12.87 -5.13
C ILE A 427 19.55 -13.22 -4.48
N PRO A 428 19.90 -12.72 -3.28
CA PRO A 428 21.16 -13.09 -2.64
C PRO A 428 21.25 -14.60 -2.32
N ARG A 429 20.14 -15.23 -1.88
CA ARG A 429 20.07 -16.69 -1.71
C ARG A 429 20.32 -17.45 -3.02
N LEU A 430 19.74 -16.96 -4.12
CA LEU A 430 19.93 -17.56 -5.45
C LEU A 430 21.39 -17.46 -5.91
N VAL A 431 22.01 -16.29 -5.74
CA VAL A 431 23.43 -16.07 -6.07
C VAL A 431 24.32 -16.96 -5.21
N TYR A 432 24.05 -17.05 -3.91
CA TYR A 432 24.80 -17.96 -3.03
C TYR A 432 24.69 -19.39 -3.52
N HIS A 433 23.48 -19.89 -3.77
CA HIS A 433 23.25 -21.26 -4.23
C HIS A 433 24.09 -21.66 -5.46
N TYR A 434 24.17 -20.76 -6.46
CA TYR A 434 24.81 -21.06 -7.74
C TYR A 434 26.27 -20.61 -7.88
N HIS A 435 26.78 -19.71 -7.02
CA HIS A 435 28.15 -19.20 -7.14
C HIS A 435 29.03 -19.45 -5.91
N PHE A 436 28.50 -19.37 -4.70
CA PHE A 436 29.31 -19.33 -3.47
C PHE A 436 29.06 -20.52 -2.53
N GLY A 437 27.90 -21.17 -2.65
CA GLY A 437 27.47 -22.21 -1.74
C GLY A 437 28.12 -23.57 -1.98
N PRO A 438 27.89 -24.54 -1.07
CA PRO A 438 28.46 -25.89 -1.15
C PRO A 438 28.16 -26.64 -2.46
N CYS A 439 27.02 -26.33 -3.09
CA CYS A 439 26.60 -26.95 -4.34
C CYS A 439 27.34 -26.39 -5.56
N ALA A 440 27.84 -25.15 -5.49
CA ALA A 440 28.71 -24.59 -6.53
C ALA A 440 30.14 -25.19 -6.45
N THR A 441 30.61 -25.50 -5.24
CA THR A 441 31.94 -26.09 -4.99
C THR A 441 31.97 -27.62 -5.12
N GLY A 442 30.82 -28.26 -5.36
CA GLY A 442 30.71 -29.69 -5.62
C GLY A 442 30.73 -30.59 -4.38
N SER A 443 30.37 -30.08 -3.20
CA SER A 443 30.26 -30.88 -1.96
C SER A 443 28.99 -31.76 -1.97
N PRO A 444 29.10 -33.11 -2.04
CA PRO A 444 27.96 -33.98 -2.32
C PRO A 444 27.05 -34.33 -1.13
N ASN A 445 27.40 -33.93 0.11
CA ASN A 445 26.71 -34.38 1.33
C ASN A 445 26.09 -33.27 2.20
N THR A 446 26.05 -32.03 1.73
CA THR A 446 25.56 -30.87 2.49
C THR A 446 24.41 -30.17 1.76
N HIS A 447 23.41 -29.67 2.49
CA HIS A 447 22.37 -28.84 1.90
C HIS A 447 22.98 -27.61 1.23
N CYS A 448 22.53 -27.25 0.02
CA CYS A 448 23.13 -26.16 -0.77
C CYS A 448 23.07 -24.77 -0.14
N MET A 449 22.20 -24.56 0.85
CA MET A 449 22.04 -23.28 1.56
C MET A 449 22.77 -23.26 2.90
N GLN A 450 23.52 -24.32 3.23
CA GLN A 450 24.25 -24.40 4.47
C GLN A 450 25.45 -23.43 4.46
N GLY A 451 25.59 -22.64 5.51
CA GLY A 451 26.61 -21.60 5.66
C GLY A 451 26.21 -20.24 5.11
N TYR A 452 24.99 -20.08 4.59
CA TYR A 452 24.53 -18.82 4.00
C TYR A 452 24.56 -17.67 5.01
N ILE A 453 24.08 -17.87 6.23
CA ILE A 453 24.02 -16.79 7.22
C ILE A 453 25.41 -16.27 7.55
N ASN A 454 26.39 -17.18 7.72
CA ASN A 454 27.77 -16.81 8.01
C ASN A 454 28.44 -16.06 6.83
N ASP A 455 28.12 -16.44 5.60
CA ASP A 455 28.63 -15.79 4.38
C ASP A 455 28.04 -14.37 4.17
N THR A 456 26.78 -14.16 4.56
CA THR A 456 26.12 -12.84 4.45
C THR A 456 26.51 -11.82 5.53
N LEU A 457 27.24 -12.25 6.56
CA LEU A 457 27.62 -11.40 7.68
C LEU A 457 29.08 -10.97 7.54
N SER A 458 29.30 -9.66 7.67
CA SER A 458 30.63 -9.08 7.82
C SER A 458 30.93 -8.85 9.29
N THR A 459 32.20 -8.97 9.68
CA THR A 459 32.62 -8.73 11.06
C THR A 459 33.23 -7.34 11.21
N ALA A 460 32.93 -6.68 12.32
CA ALA A 460 33.50 -5.41 12.73
C ALA A 460 34.32 -5.60 14.01
N LEU A 461 35.59 -5.23 13.93
CA LEU A 461 36.53 -5.26 15.05
C LEU A 461 36.32 -4.02 15.91
N VAL A 462 35.93 -4.23 17.17
CA VAL A 462 35.65 -3.14 18.14
C VAL A 462 36.91 -2.33 18.45
N LEU A 463 38.10 -2.93 18.27
CA LEU A 463 39.39 -2.27 18.46
C LEU A 463 39.62 -1.14 17.43
N HIS A 464 38.97 -1.21 16.26
CA HIS A 464 39.16 -0.24 15.20
C HIS A 464 38.68 1.16 15.65
N SER A 465 39.53 2.17 15.49
CA SER A 465 39.31 3.52 16.04
C SER A 465 38.01 4.17 15.55
N ALA A 466 37.60 3.86 14.31
CA ALA A 466 36.35 4.34 13.74
C ALA A 466 35.13 3.69 14.42
N VAL A 467 35.15 2.36 14.62
CA VAL A 467 34.05 1.60 15.22
C VAL A 467 33.87 1.97 16.69
N ARG A 468 34.98 2.18 17.41
CA ARG A 468 34.98 2.59 18.82
C ARG A 468 34.37 3.97 19.04
N LYS A 469 34.39 4.86 18.04
CA LYS A 469 33.74 6.18 18.15
C LYS A 469 32.22 6.10 18.06
N ASP A 470 31.68 5.03 17.48
CA ASP A 470 30.25 4.88 17.27
C ASP A 470 29.53 4.21 18.45
N PHE A 471 30.26 3.57 19.37
CA PHE A 471 29.68 2.78 20.47
C PHE A 471 30.32 3.07 21.83
N ASP A 472 29.48 3.18 22.86
CA ASP A 472 29.91 3.27 24.25
C ASP A 472 30.36 1.91 24.80
N LEU A 473 31.29 1.93 25.77
CA LEU A 473 31.80 0.71 26.42
C LEU A 473 30.71 -0.12 27.12
N SER A 474 29.65 0.53 27.60
CA SER A 474 28.50 -0.13 28.23
C SER A 474 27.67 -0.95 27.22
N GLN A 475 27.68 -0.57 25.95
CA GLN A 475 26.94 -1.24 24.87
C GLN A 475 27.64 -2.50 24.39
N LEU A 476 28.97 -2.54 24.50
CA LEU A 476 29.85 -3.63 24.04
C LEU A 476 30.00 -4.76 25.07
N ARG A 477 29.11 -4.78 26.06
CA ARG A 477 29.04 -5.80 27.10
C ARG A 477 27.79 -6.64 26.89
N THR A 478 27.96 -7.96 26.85
CA THR A 478 26.83 -8.90 26.82
C THR A 478 26.04 -8.86 28.12
N GLU A 479 24.82 -9.39 28.14
CA GLU A 479 23.99 -9.47 29.35
C GLU A 479 24.70 -10.16 30.53
N ASN A 480 25.60 -11.11 30.21
CA ASN A 480 26.41 -11.85 31.17
C ASN A 480 27.66 -11.08 31.67
N GLY A 481 27.86 -9.83 31.25
CA GLY A 481 28.96 -8.98 31.71
C GLY A 481 30.27 -9.13 30.94
N LEU A 482 30.33 -9.94 29.88
CA LEU A 482 31.54 -10.17 29.09
C LEU A 482 31.73 -9.06 28.03
N ASN A 483 32.96 -8.57 27.91
CA ASN A 483 33.33 -7.58 26.90
C ASN A 483 33.50 -8.27 25.54
N VAL A 484 32.82 -7.74 24.52
CA VAL A 484 32.85 -8.26 23.15
C VAL A 484 33.97 -7.60 22.35
N THR A 485 34.80 -8.40 21.69
CA THR A 485 35.93 -7.92 20.87
C THR A 485 35.58 -7.71 19.39
N GLN A 486 34.58 -8.44 18.89
CA GLN A 486 34.09 -8.37 17.52
C GLN A 486 32.56 -8.47 17.48
N CYS A 487 31.91 -7.71 16.61
CA CYS A 487 30.48 -7.81 16.37
C CYS A 487 30.20 -8.00 14.89
N SER A 488 29.14 -8.72 14.55
CA SER A 488 28.76 -8.97 13.16
C SER A 488 27.66 -8.02 12.71
N TYR A 489 27.65 -7.67 11.43
CA TYR A 489 26.63 -6.88 10.78
C TYR A 489 26.36 -7.40 9.38
N ARG A 490 25.16 -7.16 8.87
CA ARG A 490 24.74 -7.67 7.56
C ARG A 490 25.19 -6.72 6.45
N ASP A 491 26.29 -7.05 5.79
CA ASP A 491 26.78 -6.39 4.58
C ASP A 491 27.78 -7.32 3.87
N TYR A 492 28.12 -7.04 2.61
CA TYR A 492 29.13 -7.77 1.84
C TYR A 492 30.44 -6.96 1.79
N ARG A 493 31.16 -6.94 2.92
CA ARG A 493 32.40 -6.18 3.09
C ARG A 493 33.56 -7.08 3.52
N ASN A 494 34.77 -6.66 3.19
CA ASN A 494 35.96 -7.31 3.68
C ASN A 494 36.14 -7.02 5.18
N ASN A 495 36.57 -8.02 5.95
CA ASN A 495 36.70 -7.92 7.41
C ASN A 495 37.86 -7.01 7.85
N GLU A 496 38.87 -6.82 7.00
CA GLU A 496 40.07 -6.04 7.32
C GLU A 496 39.92 -4.58 6.88
N ASP A 497 39.64 -4.34 5.59
CA ASP A 497 39.63 -3.01 4.99
C ASP A 497 38.24 -2.35 4.95
N TYR A 498 37.19 -3.07 5.36
CA TYR A 498 35.78 -2.63 5.27
C TYR A 498 35.33 -2.19 3.87
N THR A 499 36.07 -2.55 2.82
CA THR A 499 35.72 -2.28 1.41
C THR A 499 34.67 -3.25 0.91
N LEU A 500 33.89 -2.86 -0.11
CA LEU A 500 32.87 -3.72 -0.71
C LEU A 500 33.52 -4.89 -1.45
N THR A 501 33.03 -6.11 -1.20
CA THR A 501 33.56 -7.32 -1.85
C THR A 501 33.03 -7.48 -3.28
N THR A 502 33.66 -8.37 -4.07
CA THR A 502 33.17 -8.75 -5.40
C THR A 502 31.75 -9.34 -5.35
N GLN A 503 31.42 -10.06 -4.27
CA GLN A 503 30.09 -10.61 -4.02
C GLN A 503 29.01 -9.53 -3.97
N PHE A 504 29.28 -8.38 -3.34
CA PHE A 504 28.35 -7.24 -3.34
C PHE A 504 27.95 -6.84 -4.76
N TRP A 505 28.94 -6.67 -5.65
CA TRP A 505 28.73 -6.22 -7.02
C TRP A 505 28.01 -7.25 -7.87
N ILE A 506 28.31 -8.54 -7.68
CA ILE A 506 27.61 -9.64 -8.37
C ILE A 506 26.14 -9.68 -7.94
N VAL A 507 25.87 -9.64 -6.62
CA VAL A 507 24.50 -9.61 -6.10
C VAL A 507 23.75 -8.39 -6.64
N LEU A 508 24.38 -7.21 -6.65
CA LEU A 508 23.77 -6.00 -7.19
C LEU A 508 23.47 -6.11 -8.69
N ALA A 509 24.38 -6.65 -9.49
CA ALA A 509 24.18 -6.85 -10.92
C ALA A 509 23.02 -7.82 -11.20
N VAL A 510 22.95 -8.94 -10.47
CA VAL A 510 21.86 -9.93 -10.61
C VAL A 510 20.52 -9.33 -10.17
N ARG A 511 20.48 -8.47 -9.14
CA ARG A 511 19.27 -7.74 -8.76
C ARG A 511 18.72 -6.89 -9.89
N PHE A 512 19.57 -6.08 -10.54
CA PHE A 512 19.15 -5.27 -11.69
C PHE A 512 18.72 -6.13 -12.88
N ALA A 513 19.48 -7.18 -13.20
CA ALA A 513 19.12 -8.10 -14.28
C ALA A 513 17.77 -8.79 -14.04
N PHE A 514 17.51 -9.21 -12.80
CA PHE A 514 16.23 -9.81 -12.41
C PHE A 514 15.06 -8.83 -12.57
N VAL A 515 15.19 -7.59 -12.10
CA VAL A 515 14.12 -6.58 -12.21
C VAL A 515 13.77 -6.33 -13.67
N ILE A 516 14.78 -6.15 -14.52
CA ILE A 516 14.59 -5.93 -15.96
C ILE A 516 13.89 -7.13 -16.58
N LEU A 517 14.35 -8.35 -16.31
CA LEU A 517 13.77 -9.57 -16.86
C LEU A 517 12.32 -9.78 -16.40
N PHE A 518 12.07 -9.60 -15.10
CA PHE A 518 10.75 -9.72 -14.50
C PHE A 518 9.77 -8.73 -15.13
N GLU A 519 10.16 -7.46 -15.26
CA GLU A 519 9.32 -6.43 -15.87
C GLU A 519 8.98 -6.77 -17.32
N HIS A 520 9.97 -7.09 -18.15
CA HIS A 520 9.75 -7.39 -19.57
C HIS A 520 8.88 -8.63 -19.76
N VAL A 521 9.11 -9.70 -19.00
CA VAL A 521 8.31 -10.93 -19.08
C VAL A 521 6.85 -10.63 -18.74
N VAL A 522 6.60 -9.91 -17.65
CA VAL A 522 5.24 -9.60 -17.21
C VAL A 522 4.55 -8.64 -18.19
N VAL A 523 5.26 -7.64 -18.73
CA VAL A 523 4.73 -6.75 -19.76
C VAL A 523 4.37 -7.52 -21.04
N VAL A 524 5.21 -8.46 -21.47
CA VAL A 524 4.90 -9.33 -22.62
C VAL A 524 3.65 -10.17 -22.33
N CYS A 525 3.58 -10.82 -21.17
CA CYS A 525 2.40 -11.57 -20.75
C CYS A 525 1.12 -10.70 -20.76
N LYS A 526 1.20 -9.47 -20.24
CA LYS A 526 0.10 -8.50 -20.26
C LYS A 526 -0.35 -8.20 -21.69
N SER A 527 0.59 -7.93 -22.60
CA SER A 527 0.26 -7.63 -24.00
C SER A 527 -0.39 -8.82 -24.70
N VAL A 528 0.07 -10.05 -24.43
CA VAL A 528 -0.57 -11.27 -24.98
C VAL A 528 -2.00 -11.42 -24.46
N VAL A 529 -2.23 -11.23 -23.16
CA VAL A 529 -3.57 -11.34 -22.55
C VAL A 529 -4.52 -10.28 -23.12
N SER A 530 -4.08 -9.03 -23.23
CA SER A 530 -4.89 -7.94 -23.79
C SER A 530 -5.19 -8.16 -25.27
N TRP A 531 -4.26 -8.75 -26.03
CA TRP A 531 -4.50 -9.13 -27.43
C TRP A 531 -5.51 -10.28 -27.57
N PHE A 532 -5.43 -11.29 -26.70
CA PHE A 532 -6.28 -12.48 -26.78
C PHE A 532 -7.71 -12.23 -26.30
N VAL A 533 -7.92 -11.34 -25.32
CA VAL A 533 -9.23 -11.04 -24.74
C VAL A 533 -9.84 -9.81 -25.42
N PRO A 534 -10.82 -9.96 -26.32
CA PRO A 534 -11.43 -8.81 -26.98
C PRO A 534 -12.28 -7.99 -25.98
N ASN A 535 -12.10 -6.66 -26.02
CA ASN A 535 -12.85 -5.70 -25.19
C ASN A 535 -14.38 -5.90 -25.26
N ASN A 536 -14.91 -6.16 -26.45
CA ASN A 536 -16.34 -6.33 -26.69
C ASN A 536 -16.68 -7.79 -27.05
N PRO A 537 -17.60 -8.44 -26.31
CA PRO A 537 -18.09 -9.76 -26.70
C PRO A 537 -18.78 -9.74 -28.07
N ASN A 538 -18.65 -10.83 -28.83
CA ASN A 538 -19.33 -10.97 -30.13
C ASN A 538 -20.85 -10.79 -30.03
N ARG A 539 -21.47 -11.27 -28.93
CA ARG A 539 -22.91 -11.07 -28.67
C ARG A 539 -23.28 -9.58 -28.58
N VAL A 540 -22.44 -8.76 -27.96
CA VAL A 540 -22.66 -7.31 -27.85
C VAL A 540 -22.51 -6.65 -29.21
N LYS A 541 -21.44 -6.98 -29.96
CA LYS A 541 -21.24 -6.48 -31.33
C LYS A 541 -22.44 -6.79 -32.22
N ASN A 542 -22.94 -8.03 -32.19
CA ASN A 542 -24.10 -8.44 -32.99
C ASN A 542 -25.39 -7.76 -32.56
N LYS A 543 -25.56 -7.44 -31.26
CA LYS A 543 -26.73 -6.71 -30.78
C LYS A 543 -26.69 -5.25 -31.21
N LEU A 544 -25.54 -4.59 -31.07
CA LEU A 544 -25.34 -3.22 -31.56
C LEU A 544 -25.55 -3.12 -33.07
N LEU A 545 -25.10 -4.11 -33.84
CA LEU A 545 -25.35 -4.19 -35.29
C LEU A 545 -26.82 -4.40 -35.66
N LYS A 546 -27.65 -4.93 -34.75
CA LYS A 546 -29.10 -5.06 -34.96
C LYS A 546 -29.88 -3.83 -34.51
N ASP A 547 -29.36 -3.14 -33.49
CA ASP A 547 -29.97 -1.91 -32.96
C ASP A 547 -29.72 -0.71 -33.90
N LYS A 548 -28.59 -0.71 -34.63
CA LYS A 548 -28.29 0.20 -35.75
C LYS A 548 -29.00 -0.26 -37.02
#